data_AF-T1C8J0-F1
#
_entry.id   AF-T1C8J0-F1
#
_cell.length_a   1.000
_cell.length_b   1.000
_cell.length_c   1.000
_cell.angle_alpha   90.00
_cell.angle_beta   90.00
_cell.angle_gamma   90.00
#
_symmetry.space_group_name_H-M   'P 1'
#
loop_
_entity.id
_entity.type
_entity.pdbx_description
1 polymer ?
#
loop_
_entity_poly.entity_id
_entity_poly.type
_entity_poly.pdbx_seq_one_letter_code
_entity_poly.pdbx_strand_id
1 'polypeptide(L)'
;MLINPPLDFELKDVDDEHPYLKDRGFHAQTIRHFGLGVCSRGLMKGRVVIPLHDAIGRLVGYAGRVVDDTTISDDNPRYRLPGRREREGRIIEFKKSLLLYNQHRLKQPLNDIIVVEGFTSVWWLTQWGYSSVVALFGSDCSEEQARLIVHATAPDGRVWIFPDTDAAGEKGAMVMLARISPHRWTR
;
A
#
# COMPACT_ATOMS: atom_id res chain seq x y z
N MET A 1 3.06 23.38 6.69
CA MET A 1 2.39 22.07 6.52
C MET A 1 3.38 21.12 5.86
N LEU A 2 3.55 19.92 6.40
CA LEU A 2 4.42 18.88 5.85
C LEU A 2 3.54 17.73 5.32
N ILE A 3 3.77 17.31 4.08
CA ILE A 3 3.05 16.21 3.44
C ILE A 3 3.96 14.99 3.40
N ASN A 4 3.49 13.86 3.94
CA ASN A 4 4.24 12.61 3.99
C ASN A 4 5.72 12.77 4.45
N PRO A 5 6.05 13.56 5.49
CA PRO A 5 7.43 13.65 5.93
C PRO A 5 7.91 12.28 6.46
N PRO A 6 9.20 11.95 6.32
CA PRO A 6 9.75 10.74 6.92
C PRO A 6 9.49 10.68 8.42
N LEU A 7 9.22 9.48 8.92
CA LEU A 7 9.18 9.21 10.35
C LEU A 7 10.62 9.17 10.89
N ASP A 8 10.76 9.64 12.12
CA ASP A 8 11.97 9.57 12.94
C ASP A 8 11.96 8.38 13.92
N PHE A 9 10.98 7.50 13.78
CA PHE A 9 10.83 6.30 14.59
C PHE A 9 10.28 5.14 13.77
N GLU A 10 10.55 3.93 14.25
CA GLU A 10 9.90 2.71 13.81
C GLU A 10 9.07 2.13 14.95
N LEU A 11 7.95 1.47 14.61
CA LEU A 11 7.16 0.77 15.60
C LEU A 11 7.93 -0.43 16.14
N LYS A 12 8.02 -0.50 17.48
CA LYS A 12 8.57 -1.64 18.22
C LYS A 12 7.44 -2.60 18.61
N ASP A 13 7.79 -3.80 19.06
CA ASP A 13 6.84 -4.81 19.53
C ASP A 13 5.81 -5.23 18.47
N VAL A 14 6.28 -5.40 17.23
CA VAL A 14 5.51 -5.91 16.08
C VAL A 14 5.76 -7.41 15.96
N ASP A 15 4.75 -8.22 16.26
CA ASP A 15 4.83 -9.69 16.25
C ASP A 15 4.60 -10.24 14.83
N ASP A 16 5.69 -10.59 14.14
CA ASP A 16 5.68 -11.19 12.80
C ASP A 16 5.35 -12.69 12.81
N GLU A 17 5.29 -13.31 13.99
CA GLU A 17 4.97 -14.73 14.16
C GLU A 17 3.49 -14.97 14.52
N HIS A 18 2.71 -13.90 14.74
CA HIS A 18 1.29 -13.96 15.08
C HIS A 18 0.47 -14.81 14.07
N PRO A 19 -0.41 -15.72 14.55
CA PRO A 19 -1.13 -16.67 13.68
C PRO A 19 -1.91 -16.01 12.54
N TYR A 20 -2.51 -14.85 12.81
CA TYR A 20 -3.29 -14.08 11.83
C TYR A 20 -2.72 -14.02 10.40
N LEU A 21 -1.42 -13.78 10.21
CA LEU A 21 -0.84 -13.73 8.85
C LEU A 21 -0.59 -15.14 8.28
N LYS A 22 -0.16 -16.08 9.12
CA LYS A 22 0.12 -17.47 8.73
C LYS A 22 -1.14 -18.25 8.39
N ASP A 23 -2.21 -18.07 9.17
CA ASP A 23 -3.54 -18.67 8.94
C ASP A 23 -4.16 -18.16 7.64
N ARG A 24 -3.73 -16.98 7.18
CA ARG A 24 -4.09 -16.42 5.86
C ARG A 24 -3.15 -16.88 4.74
N GLY A 25 -2.21 -17.78 5.01
CA GLY A 25 -1.32 -18.39 4.02
C GLY A 25 -0.06 -17.60 3.68
N PHE A 26 0.30 -16.56 4.43
CA PHE A 26 1.54 -15.83 4.19
C PHE A 26 2.74 -16.56 4.79
N HIS A 27 3.76 -16.79 3.95
CA HIS A 27 5.03 -17.36 4.36
C HIS A 27 5.81 -16.36 5.23
N ALA A 28 6.60 -16.87 6.17
CA ALA A 28 7.43 -16.04 7.06
C ALA A 28 8.39 -15.12 6.28
N GLN A 29 8.87 -15.55 5.11
CA GLN A 29 9.68 -14.71 4.22
C GLN A 29 8.90 -13.50 3.69
N THR A 30 7.64 -13.69 3.27
CA THR A 30 6.77 -12.61 2.80
C THR A 30 6.47 -11.62 3.91
N ILE A 31 6.15 -12.12 5.11
CA ILE A 31 5.87 -11.29 6.29
C ILE A 31 7.08 -10.39 6.60
N ARG A 32 8.28 -10.97 6.69
CA ARG A 32 9.52 -10.21 6.94
C ARG A 32 9.87 -9.26 5.80
N HIS A 33 9.69 -9.67 4.54
CA HIS A 33 9.97 -8.82 3.38
C HIS A 33 9.17 -7.50 3.39
N PHE A 34 7.91 -7.56 3.84
CA PHE A 34 7.04 -6.39 3.94
C PHE A 34 7.08 -5.71 5.32
N GLY A 35 7.83 -6.25 6.28
CA GLY A 35 7.89 -5.74 7.66
C GLY A 35 6.53 -5.79 8.36
N LEU A 36 5.76 -6.85 8.12
CA LEU A 36 4.42 -7.03 8.67
C LEU A 36 4.50 -7.68 10.05
N GLY A 37 3.53 -7.37 10.90
CA GLY A 37 3.27 -8.11 12.13
C GLY A 37 2.21 -7.43 12.98
N VAL A 38 1.77 -8.06 14.06
CA VAL A 38 0.69 -7.55 14.91
C VAL A 38 1.26 -6.68 16.02
N CYS A 39 0.76 -5.47 16.17
CA CYS A 39 1.16 -4.59 17.28
C CYS A 39 0.28 -4.82 18.51
N SER A 40 0.92 -4.89 19.67
CA SER A 40 0.25 -5.14 20.96
C SER A 40 -0.09 -3.86 21.74
N ARG A 41 0.35 -2.68 21.27
CA ARG A 41 0.30 -1.43 22.04
C ARG A 41 -0.07 -0.21 21.19
N GLY A 42 -0.45 0.88 21.86
CA GLY A 42 -0.71 2.18 21.25
C GLY A 42 -1.87 2.17 20.25
N LEU A 43 -1.85 3.13 19.31
CA LEU A 43 -2.91 3.33 18.32
C LEU A 43 -3.08 2.17 17.32
N MET A 44 -2.08 1.30 17.22
CA MET A 44 -2.04 0.13 16.35
C MET A 44 -2.31 -1.18 17.10
N LYS A 45 -2.67 -1.13 18.39
CA LYS A 45 -3.00 -2.32 19.17
C LYS A 45 -4.07 -3.16 18.46
N GLY A 46 -3.81 -4.46 18.34
CA GLY A 46 -4.72 -5.41 17.69
C GLY A 46 -4.78 -5.25 16.17
N ARG A 47 -3.76 -4.65 15.56
CA ARG A 47 -3.68 -4.49 14.10
C ARG A 47 -2.40 -5.09 13.55
N VAL A 48 -2.49 -5.71 12.37
CA VAL A 48 -1.33 -5.93 11.51
C VAL A 48 -0.84 -4.56 11.04
N VAL A 49 0.39 -4.25 11.39
CA VAL A 49 1.08 -3.03 11.01
C VAL A 49 1.65 -3.21 9.60
N ILE A 50 1.48 -2.18 8.76
CA ILE A 50 1.91 -2.16 7.37
C ILE A 50 2.78 -0.91 7.17
N PRO A 51 4.10 -1.05 7.05
CA PRO A 51 5.01 0.07 6.81
C PRO A 51 4.73 0.75 5.47
N LEU A 52 4.57 2.08 5.48
CA LEU A 52 4.32 2.90 4.29
C LEU A 52 5.55 3.72 3.98
N HIS A 53 6.02 3.64 2.74
CA HIS A 53 7.24 4.31 2.30
C HIS A 53 6.97 5.29 1.16
N ASP A 54 7.81 6.32 1.04
CA ASP A 54 7.86 7.14 -0.16
C ASP A 54 8.62 6.45 -1.31
N ALA A 55 8.67 7.09 -2.47
CA ALA A 55 9.28 6.51 -3.68
C ALA A 55 10.78 6.18 -3.54
N ILE A 56 11.50 6.82 -2.61
CA ILE A 56 12.93 6.54 -2.36
C ILE A 56 13.15 5.61 -1.16
N GLY A 57 12.08 5.10 -0.56
CA GLY A 57 12.13 4.09 0.49
C GLY A 57 12.24 4.64 1.91
N ARG A 58 11.98 5.93 2.15
CA ARG A 58 11.88 6.46 3.52
C ARG A 58 10.52 6.08 4.10
N LEU A 59 10.51 5.61 5.34
CA LEU A 59 9.28 5.33 6.08
C LEU A 59 8.53 6.65 6.34
N VAL A 60 7.28 6.76 5.89
CA VAL A 60 6.44 7.98 6.03
C VAL A 60 5.18 7.76 6.88
N GLY A 61 4.90 6.51 7.24
CA GLY A 61 3.73 6.16 8.01
C GLY A 61 3.57 4.66 8.21
N TYR A 62 2.53 4.30 8.96
CA TYR A 62 2.06 2.93 9.10
C TYR A 62 0.56 2.88 8.85
N ALA A 63 0.10 1.93 8.04
CA ALA A 63 -1.29 1.52 8.04
C ALA A 63 -1.47 0.38 9.06
N GLY A 64 -2.70 0.20 9.54
CA GLY A 64 -3.04 -0.90 10.44
C GLY A 64 -4.30 -1.62 9.99
N ARG A 65 -4.23 -2.94 9.73
CA ARG A 65 -5.41 -3.77 9.50
C ARG A 65 -5.85 -4.42 10.81
N VAL A 66 -7.10 -4.28 11.24
CA VAL A 66 -7.61 -5.03 12.42
C VAL A 66 -7.39 -6.54 12.24
N VAL A 67 -7.05 -7.25 13.32
CA VAL A 67 -6.92 -8.72 13.28
C VAL A 67 -8.26 -9.44 13.47
N ASP A 68 -9.18 -8.81 14.21
CA ASP A 68 -10.53 -9.31 14.47
C ASP A 68 -11.55 -8.48 13.69
N ASP A 69 -12.10 -9.09 12.64
CA ASP A 69 -13.07 -8.43 11.76
C ASP A 69 -14.42 -8.14 12.48
N THR A 70 -14.73 -8.80 13.60
CA THR A 70 -15.93 -8.51 14.40
C THR A 70 -15.84 -7.18 15.15
N THR A 71 -14.63 -6.63 15.28
CA THR A 71 -14.38 -5.33 15.90
C THR A 71 -14.50 -4.17 14.92
N ILE A 72 -14.81 -4.43 13.64
CA ILE A 72 -14.92 -3.38 12.62
C ILE A 72 -16.12 -2.49 12.93
N SER A 73 -15.86 -1.20 13.10
CA SER A 73 -16.85 -0.15 13.30
C SER A 73 -16.32 1.16 12.70
N ASP A 74 -17.14 2.22 12.73
CA ASP A 74 -16.73 3.56 12.28
C ASP A 74 -15.49 4.06 13.05
N ASP A 75 -15.41 3.78 14.36
CA ASP A 75 -14.27 4.16 15.21
C ASP A 75 -13.08 3.21 15.11
N ASN A 76 -13.30 1.99 14.61
CA ASN A 76 -12.28 0.95 14.45
C ASN A 76 -12.32 0.35 13.04
N PRO A 77 -11.99 1.14 12.00
CA PRO A 77 -12.14 0.72 10.62
C PRO A 77 -11.21 -0.44 10.28
N ARG A 78 -11.58 -1.25 9.27
CA ARG A 78 -10.78 -2.38 8.78
C ARG A 78 -9.33 -2.01 8.56
N TYR A 79 -9.08 -0.89 7.87
CA TYR A 79 -7.77 -0.28 7.70
C TYR A 79 -7.75 1.12 8.32
N ARG A 80 -6.74 1.38 9.16
CA ARG A 80 -6.44 2.70 9.68
C ARG A 80 -5.18 3.23 8.99
N LEU A 81 -5.30 4.35 8.29
CA LEU A 81 -4.17 5.08 7.71
C LEU A 81 -3.71 6.19 8.66
N PRO A 82 -2.47 6.71 8.51
CA PRO A 82 -2.06 7.90 9.25
C PRO A 82 -2.99 9.07 8.94
N GLY A 83 -3.45 9.76 9.99
CA GLY A 83 -4.28 10.96 9.85
C GLY A 83 -3.45 12.25 9.86
N ARG A 84 -4.16 13.38 9.74
CA ARG A 84 -3.63 14.71 10.02
C ARG A 84 -3.28 14.81 11.51
N ARG A 85 -2.08 15.29 11.82
CA ARG A 85 -1.58 15.48 13.20
C ARG A 85 -0.76 16.75 13.30
N GLU A 86 -0.64 17.29 14.51
CA GLU A 86 0.25 18.41 14.80
C GLU A 86 1.38 17.94 15.72
N ARG A 87 2.62 18.30 15.37
CA ARG A 87 3.80 17.99 16.17
C ARG A 87 4.74 19.18 16.13
N GLU A 88 5.15 19.69 17.30
CA GLU A 88 6.09 20.82 17.41
C GLU A 88 5.68 22.05 16.59
N GLY A 89 4.38 22.40 16.62
CA GLY A 89 3.82 23.53 15.86
C GLY A 89 3.77 23.32 14.34
N ARG A 90 4.02 22.10 13.85
CA ARG A 90 3.91 21.74 12.43
C ARG A 90 2.74 20.80 12.19
N ILE A 91 1.87 21.18 11.25
CA ILE A 91 0.82 20.30 10.74
C ILE A 91 1.44 19.30 9.77
N ILE A 92 1.28 18.02 10.08
CA ILE A 92 1.68 16.87 9.28
C ILE A 92 0.43 16.19 8.73
N GLU A 93 0.40 15.95 7.43
CA GLU A 93 -0.71 15.26 6.76
C GLU A 93 -0.17 14.10 5.92
N PHE A 94 -0.89 12.97 5.98
CA PHE A 94 -0.63 11.85 5.10
C PHE A 94 -1.55 11.93 3.88
N LYS A 95 -0.94 12.02 2.69
CA LYS A 95 -1.66 12.04 1.41
C LYS A 95 -1.40 10.75 0.66
N LYS A 96 -2.33 9.80 0.82
CA LYS A 96 -2.34 8.51 0.13
C LYS A 96 -2.34 8.65 -1.40
N SER A 97 -2.95 9.73 -1.91
CA SER A 97 -3.03 10.04 -3.34
C SER A 97 -1.69 10.41 -3.98
N LEU A 98 -0.61 10.58 -3.21
CA LEU A 98 0.73 10.90 -3.72
C LEU A 98 1.69 9.70 -3.66
N LEU A 99 1.19 8.54 -3.27
CA LEU A 99 2.00 7.34 -3.02
C LEU A 99 1.39 6.12 -3.70
N LEU A 100 2.26 5.20 -4.07
CA LEU A 100 1.92 3.83 -4.41
C LEU A 100 2.59 2.91 -3.39
N TYR A 101 1.83 1.99 -2.82
CA TYR A 101 2.42 1.00 -1.92
C TYR A 101 3.36 0.08 -2.72
N ASN A 102 4.49 -0.26 -2.12
CA ASN A 102 5.56 -1.10 -2.69
C ASN A 102 6.39 -0.50 -3.85
N GLN A 103 6.13 0.75 -4.24
CA GLN A 103 6.84 1.38 -5.36
C GLN A 103 8.36 1.47 -5.16
N HIS A 104 8.82 1.76 -3.95
CA HIS A 104 10.25 1.89 -3.62
C HIS A 104 11.05 0.60 -3.75
N ARG A 105 10.37 -0.55 -3.87
CA ARG A 105 11.02 -1.85 -4.08
C ARG A 105 11.21 -2.19 -5.55
N LEU A 106 10.56 -1.44 -6.45
CA LEU A 106 10.62 -1.68 -7.89
C LEU A 106 11.99 -1.30 -8.46
N LYS A 107 12.54 -2.19 -9.29
CA LYS A 107 13.73 -1.92 -10.09
C LYS A 107 13.31 -1.34 -11.43
N GLN A 108 13.13 -0.02 -11.47
CA GLN A 108 12.65 0.70 -12.65
C GLN A 108 13.77 0.93 -13.69
N PRO A 109 13.45 1.09 -14.98
CA PRO A 109 12.10 0.97 -15.56
C PRO A 109 11.66 -0.51 -15.69
N LEU A 110 10.35 -0.73 -15.64
CA LEU A 110 9.73 -2.06 -15.70
C LEU A 110 9.14 -2.34 -17.08
N ASN A 111 9.34 -3.56 -17.59
CA ASN A 111 8.64 -4.04 -18.79
C ASN A 111 7.18 -4.38 -18.50
N ASP A 112 6.89 -4.85 -17.30
CA ASP A 112 5.54 -5.20 -16.86
C ASP A 112 5.37 -4.75 -15.40
N ILE A 113 4.26 -4.06 -15.11
CA ILE A 113 3.85 -3.68 -13.75
C ILE A 113 2.40 -4.10 -13.52
N ILE A 114 2.12 -4.65 -12.34
CA ILE A 114 0.77 -4.99 -11.89
C ILE A 114 0.32 -3.94 -10.88
N VAL A 115 -0.88 -3.40 -11.08
CA VAL A 115 -1.52 -2.39 -10.23
C VAL A 115 -2.76 -3.02 -9.60
N VAL A 116 -2.77 -3.10 -8.27
CA VAL A 116 -3.88 -3.64 -7.46
C VAL A 116 -4.44 -2.56 -6.52
N GLU A 117 -5.55 -2.84 -5.85
CA GLU A 117 -6.21 -1.86 -4.97
C GLU A 117 -5.72 -1.89 -3.51
N GLY A 118 -5.24 -3.06 -3.06
CA GLY A 118 -4.99 -3.32 -1.63
C GLY A 118 -3.63 -3.94 -1.33
N PHE A 119 -3.16 -3.70 -0.11
CA PHE A 119 -1.87 -4.20 0.39
C PHE A 119 -1.75 -5.73 0.30
N THR A 120 -2.80 -6.44 0.68
CA THR A 120 -2.82 -7.92 0.71
C THR A 120 -2.56 -8.54 -0.66
N SER A 121 -3.08 -7.94 -1.73
CA SER A 121 -2.87 -8.42 -3.10
C SER A 121 -1.40 -8.30 -3.52
N VAL A 122 -0.70 -7.24 -3.09
CA VAL A 122 0.75 -7.10 -3.30
C VAL A 122 1.53 -8.21 -2.61
N TRP A 123 1.17 -8.53 -1.37
CA TRP A 123 1.85 -9.58 -0.61
C TRP A 123 1.67 -10.95 -1.26
N TRP A 124 0.45 -11.26 -1.69
CA TRP A 124 0.14 -12.51 -2.38
C TRP A 124 0.90 -12.64 -3.69
N LEU A 125 0.80 -11.64 -4.56
CA LEU A 125 1.47 -11.66 -5.85
C LEU A 125 2.99 -11.77 -5.69
N THR A 126 3.56 -11.03 -4.72
CA THR A 126 5.00 -11.12 -4.41
C THR A 126 5.41 -12.50 -3.90
N GLN A 127 4.61 -13.10 -3.02
CA GLN A 127 4.85 -14.46 -2.53
C GLN A 127 4.85 -15.49 -3.66
N TRP A 128 4.03 -15.27 -4.69
CA TRP A 128 3.95 -16.12 -5.88
C TRP A 128 4.93 -15.73 -7.00
N GLY A 129 5.91 -14.88 -6.71
CA GLY A 129 7.01 -14.56 -7.62
C GLY A 129 6.79 -13.33 -8.51
N TYR A 130 5.65 -12.65 -8.40
CA TYR A 130 5.40 -11.39 -9.09
C TYR A 130 5.91 -10.22 -8.24
N SER A 131 7.14 -9.75 -8.51
CA SER A 131 7.75 -8.66 -7.73
C SER A 131 7.41 -7.26 -8.22
N SER A 132 6.94 -7.12 -9.47
CA SER A 132 6.61 -5.83 -10.10
C SER A 132 5.18 -5.42 -9.81
N VAL A 133 4.82 -5.30 -8.54
CA VAL A 133 3.43 -5.07 -8.11
C VAL A 133 3.38 -3.85 -7.19
N VAL A 134 2.42 -2.96 -7.46
CA VAL A 134 2.11 -1.81 -6.62
C VAL A 134 0.63 -1.81 -6.26
N ALA A 135 0.30 -1.26 -5.10
CA ALA A 135 -1.09 -0.99 -4.76
C ALA A 135 -1.39 0.51 -4.70
N LEU A 136 -2.61 0.83 -5.11
CA LEU A 136 -3.29 2.02 -4.64
C LEU A 136 -3.60 1.90 -3.13
N PHE A 137 -4.26 2.92 -2.59
CA PHE A 137 -4.76 2.92 -1.20
C PHE A 137 -6.31 2.87 -1.22
N GLY A 138 -6.85 1.89 -1.94
CA GLY A 138 -8.25 1.76 -2.34
C GLY A 138 -8.46 1.91 -3.86
N SER A 139 -9.73 1.97 -4.28
CA SER A 139 -10.13 2.00 -5.69
C SER A 139 -9.88 3.34 -6.42
N ASP A 140 -9.63 4.43 -5.68
CA ASP A 140 -9.38 5.74 -6.27
C ASP A 140 -7.92 5.91 -6.70
N CYS A 141 -7.68 5.93 -8.01
CA CYS A 141 -6.40 6.37 -8.56
C CYS A 141 -6.37 7.90 -8.65
N SER A 142 -5.29 8.55 -8.20
CA SER A 142 -5.02 9.97 -8.42
C SER A 142 -4.24 10.22 -9.73
N GLU A 143 -4.12 11.47 -10.17
CA GLU A 143 -3.30 11.82 -11.32
C GLU A 143 -1.82 11.56 -11.04
N GLU A 144 -1.38 11.87 -9.82
CA GLU A 144 0.00 11.61 -9.40
C GLU A 144 0.30 10.12 -9.36
N GLN A 145 -0.62 9.29 -8.87
CA GLN A 145 -0.46 7.83 -8.89
C GLN A 145 -0.36 7.29 -10.31
N ALA A 146 -1.21 7.76 -11.24
CA ALA A 146 -1.10 7.40 -12.64
C ALA A 146 0.25 7.83 -13.24
N ARG A 147 0.73 9.04 -12.92
CA ARG A 147 2.04 9.55 -13.35
C ARG A 147 3.17 8.67 -12.82
N LEU A 148 3.11 8.25 -11.56
CA LEU A 148 4.09 7.35 -10.94
C LEU A 148 4.11 5.97 -11.62
N ILE A 149 2.95 5.40 -11.95
CA ILE A 149 2.84 4.13 -12.69
C ILE A 149 3.46 4.25 -14.09
N VAL A 150 3.11 5.31 -14.83
CA VAL A 150 3.65 5.56 -16.18
C VAL A 150 5.16 5.76 -16.14
N HIS A 151 5.68 6.50 -15.14
CA HIS A 151 7.12 6.74 -15.00
C HIS A 151 7.89 5.46 -14.65
N ALA A 152 7.32 4.59 -13.82
CA ALA A 152 7.92 3.31 -13.47
C ALA A 152 7.96 2.31 -14.62
N THR A 153 7.15 2.52 -15.66
CA THR A 153 6.98 1.60 -16.81
C THR A 153 7.79 2.09 -18.01
N ALA A 154 8.58 1.18 -18.60
CA ALA A 154 9.32 1.42 -19.83
C ALA A 154 8.40 1.92 -20.97
N PRO A 155 8.90 2.65 -21.97
CA PRO A 155 8.08 3.17 -23.07
C PRO A 155 7.26 2.11 -23.82
N ASP A 156 7.82 0.91 -23.99
CA ASP A 156 7.22 -0.28 -24.59
C ASP A 156 6.67 -1.28 -23.54
N GLY A 157 6.71 -0.90 -22.27
CA GLY A 157 6.22 -1.70 -21.16
C GLY A 157 4.70 -1.70 -21.02
N ARG A 158 4.21 -2.59 -20.17
CA ARG A 158 2.80 -2.93 -19.98
C ARG A 158 2.35 -2.70 -18.55
N VAL A 159 1.17 -2.13 -18.41
CA VAL A 159 0.47 -1.96 -17.13
C VAL A 159 -0.70 -2.93 -17.07
N TRP A 160 -0.72 -3.75 -16.03
CA TRP A 160 -1.76 -4.74 -15.77
C TRP A 160 -2.59 -4.29 -14.57
N ILE A 161 -3.86 -3.97 -14.78
CA ILE A 161 -4.80 -3.52 -13.74
C ILE A 161 -5.56 -4.73 -13.23
N PHE A 162 -5.44 -5.00 -11.93
CA PHE A 162 -6.07 -6.12 -11.26
C PHE A 162 -6.99 -5.57 -10.16
N PRO A 163 -8.24 -5.18 -10.52
CA PRO A 163 -9.18 -4.63 -9.58
C PRO A 163 -9.85 -5.73 -8.74
N ASP A 164 -10.43 -5.33 -7.62
CA ASP A 164 -11.35 -6.16 -6.86
C ASP A 164 -12.66 -6.34 -7.65
N THR A 165 -13.34 -7.46 -7.46
CA THR A 165 -14.54 -7.82 -8.24
C THR A 165 -15.83 -7.18 -7.70
N ASP A 166 -15.75 -5.90 -7.34
CA ASP A 166 -16.88 -5.11 -6.87
C ASP A 166 -17.04 -3.80 -7.67
N ALA A 167 -18.16 -3.10 -7.46
CA ALA A 167 -18.48 -1.90 -8.21
C ALA A 167 -17.46 -0.76 -8.01
N ALA A 168 -16.80 -0.69 -6.85
CA ALA A 168 -15.77 0.30 -6.60
C ALA A 168 -14.50 -0.04 -7.37
N GLY A 169 -14.11 -1.32 -7.40
CA GLY A 169 -12.97 -1.81 -8.15
C GLY A 169 -13.14 -1.67 -9.67
N GLU A 170 -14.32 -2.01 -10.21
CA GLU A 170 -14.64 -1.78 -11.62
C GLU A 170 -14.51 -0.29 -12.01
N LYS A 171 -15.07 0.60 -11.18
CA LYS A 171 -14.94 2.05 -11.39
C LYS A 171 -13.48 2.50 -11.31
N GLY A 172 -12.73 2.00 -10.33
CA GLY A 172 -11.32 2.29 -10.14
C GLY A 172 -10.47 1.87 -11.34
N ALA A 173 -10.72 0.68 -11.89
CA ALA A 173 -10.09 0.19 -13.09
C ALA A 173 -10.33 1.09 -14.30
N MET A 174 -11.58 1.55 -14.50
CA MET A 174 -11.89 2.47 -15.58
C MET A 174 -11.16 3.82 -15.44
N VAL A 175 -11.02 4.34 -14.21
CA VAL A 175 -10.25 5.57 -13.95
C VAL A 175 -8.76 5.36 -14.24
N MET A 176 -8.18 4.24 -13.79
CA MET A 176 -6.79 3.89 -14.06
C MET A 176 -6.55 3.75 -15.56
N LEU A 177 -7.40 3.00 -16.26
CA LEU A 177 -7.30 2.78 -17.70
C LEU A 177 -7.33 4.11 -18.46
N ALA A 178 -8.29 4.98 -18.15
CA ALA A 178 -8.41 6.29 -18.82
C ALA A 178 -7.18 7.18 -18.62
N ARG A 179 -6.52 7.12 -17.46
CA ARG A 179 -5.35 7.95 -17.13
C ARG A 179 -4.03 7.39 -17.65
N ILE A 180 -3.90 6.07 -17.77
CA ILE A 180 -2.63 5.40 -18.07
C ILE A 180 -2.55 4.99 -19.55
N SER A 181 -3.65 4.54 -20.16
CA SER A 181 -3.68 4.06 -21.55
C SER A 181 -3.23 5.08 -22.62
N PRO A 182 -3.35 6.42 -22.43
CA PRO A 182 -2.78 7.38 -23.36
C PRO A 182 -1.24 7.36 -23.40
N HIS A 183 -0.59 6.75 -22.41
CA HIS A 183 0.86 6.81 -22.21
C HIS A 183 1.54 5.43 -22.28
N ARG A 184 0.84 4.36 -21.89
CA ARG A 184 1.38 3.00 -21.85
C ARG A 184 0.32 1.99 -22.27
N TRP A 185 0.76 0.86 -22.83
CA TRP A 185 -0.16 -0.26 -23.02
C TRP A 185 -0.72 -0.68 -21.66
N THR A 186 -2.05 -0.75 -21.57
CA THR A 186 -2.75 -0.98 -20.31
C THR A 186 -3.87 -1.99 -20.52
N ARG A 187 -3.97 -2.98 -19.64
CA ARG A 187 -5.01 -4.01 -19.66
C ARG A 187 -5.53 -4.30 -18.27
#